data_AF-A0A972SZV5-F1
#
_entry.id   AF-A0A972SZV5-F1
#
_cell.length_a   1.000
_cell.length_b   1.000
_cell.length_c   1.000
_cell.angle_alpha   90.00
_cell.angle_beta   90.00
_cell.angle_gamma   90.00
#
_symmetry.space_group_name_H-M   'P 1'
#
loop_
_entity.id
_entity.type
_entity.pdbx_description
1 polymer ?
#
loop_
_entity_poly.entity_id
_entity_poly.type
_entity_poly.pdbx_seq_one_letter_code
_entity_poly.pdbx_strand_id
1 'polypeptide(L)'
;MAKKSKKIQSVDSLLAGVERLYIQVMIGIVPPVFLLLAGWWGSLYFVPEEAVKFFALGGLLLGLFLDILFMRRWLRKAYTLPAGWFAAVYLFYSAGLFGFFMGVPVFNALLGIMGGYYVGICLRFAQKDKAEVEIAARRTALFAAGMLAAVCAASWTIAYLDPSTAANINGMFHLSRPISRENILLFSAFAGVGLAALEYFITRATVKFARFM
;
A
#
# COMPACT_ATOMS: atom_id res chain seq x y z
N MET A 1 21.06 -40.89 -14.06
CA MET A 1 20.85 -39.58 -14.73
C MET A 1 19.42 -39.11 -14.55
N ALA A 2 19.29 -37.93 -13.91
CA ALA A 2 18.18 -36.96 -13.88
C ALA A 2 16.74 -37.37 -14.29
N LYS A 3 15.88 -37.60 -13.29
CA LYS A 3 14.43 -37.37 -13.36
C LYS A 3 13.99 -36.19 -12.46
N LYS A 4 14.88 -35.20 -12.27
CA LYS A 4 14.68 -34.03 -11.41
C LYS A 4 14.21 -32.76 -12.16
N SER A 5 13.93 -32.84 -13.46
CA SER A 5 13.95 -31.65 -14.33
C SER A 5 12.60 -31.01 -14.72
N LYS A 6 11.45 -31.70 -14.66
CA LYS A 6 10.20 -31.16 -15.25
C LYS A 6 9.28 -30.43 -14.25
N LYS A 7 9.21 -30.92 -13.01
CA LYS A 7 8.32 -30.37 -11.96
C LYS A 7 8.90 -29.12 -11.29
N ILE A 8 10.23 -29.02 -11.19
CA ILE A 8 10.92 -27.86 -10.60
C ILE A 8 10.82 -26.66 -11.55
N GLN A 9 11.08 -26.86 -12.85
CA GLN A 9 10.90 -25.82 -13.88
C GLN A 9 9.50 -25.21 -13.93
N SER A 10 8.44 -25.99 -13.68
CA SER A 10 7.08 -25.45 -13.71
C SER A 10 6.81 -24.52 -12.53
N VAL A 11 7.30 -24.84 -11.33
CA VAL A 11 7.11 -24.00 -10.12
C VAL A 11 7.85 -22.68 -10.27
N ASP A 12 9.09 -22.70 -10.75
CA ASP A 12 9.89 -21.49 -10.97
C ASP A 12 9.24 -20.57 -12.02
N SER A 13 8.67 -21.15 -13.08
CA SER A 13 7.96 -20.40 -14.11
C SER A 13 6.65 -19.78 -13.60
N LEU A 14 5.93 -20.48 -12.72
CA LEU A 14 4.70 -19.99 -12.10
C LEU A 14 5.00 -18.83 -11.14
N LEU A 15 6.04 -18.96 -10.31
CA LEU A 15 6.49 -17.91 -9.40
C LEU A 15 6.90 -16.66 -10.17
N ALA A 16 7.70 -16.80 -11.23
CA ALA A 16 8.07 -15.68 -12.09
C ALA A 16 6.85 -15.00 -12.75
N GLY A 17 5.83 -15.79 -13.12
CA GLY A 17 4.56 -15.27 -13.64
C GLY A 17 3.78 -14.46 -12.58
N VAL A 18 3.68 -14.97 -11.36
CA VAL A 18 3.01 -14.30 -10.24
C VAL A 18 3.72 -13.00 -9.85
N GLU A 19 5.05 -13.00 -9.77
CA GLU A 19 5.82 -11.80 -9.46
C GLU A 19 5.69 -10.71 -10.52
N ARG A 20 5.67 -11.12 -11.79
CA ARG A 20 5.44 -10.20 -12.90
C ARG A 20 4.05 -9.58 -12.82
N LEU A 21 3.03 -10.40 -12.56
CA LEU A 21 1.66 -9.91 -12.38
C LEU A 21 1.58 -8.96 -11.17
N TYR A 22 2.23 -9.31 -10.07
CA TYR A 22 2.31 -8.48 -8.88
C TYR A 22 2.91 -7.09 -9.18
N ILE A 23 4.06 -7.03 -9.86
CA ILE A 23 4.70 -5.76 -10.24
C ILE A 23 3.83 -4.99 -11.24
N GLN A 24 3.16 -5.67 -12.17
CA GLN A 24 2.21 -5.04 -13.09
C GLN A 24 1.06 -4.39 -12.37
N VAL A 25 0.44 -5.07 -11.42
CA VAL A 25 -0.68 -4.54 -10.65
C VAL A 25 -0.21 -3.40 -9.75
N MET A 26 0.91 -3.56 -9.04
CA MET A 26 1.43 -2.57 -8.11
C MET A 26 1.90 -1.28 -8.78
N ILE A 27 2.37 -1.33 -10.03
CA ILE A 27 2.86 -0.15 -10.75
C ILE A 27 1.83 0.37 -11.75
N GLY A 28 1.17 -0.53 -12.48
CA GLY A 28 0.26 -0.17 -13.57
C GLY A 28 -1.09 0.39 -13.09
N ILE A 29 -1.51 0.10 -11.86
CA ILE A 29 -2.71 0.72 -11.29
C ILE A 29 -2.49 2.20 -10.93
N VAL A 30 -1.23 2.61 -10.68
CA VAL A 30 -0.93 3.96 -10.20
C VAL A 30 -1.38 5.05 -11.20
N PRO A 31 -1.02 5.03 -12.49
CA PRO A 31 -1.45 6.09 -13.42
C PRO A 31 -2.98 6.19 -13.62
N PRO A 32 -3.73 5.09 -13.85
CA PRO A 32 -5.19 5.12 -13.93
C PRO A 32 -5.86 5.71 -12.69
N VAL A 33 -5.46 5.28 -11.50
CA VAL A 33 -6.07 5.77 -10.25
C VAL A 33 -5.66 7.21 -9.98
N PHE A 34 -4.39 7.56 -10.18
CA PHE A 34 -3.91 8.92 -9.99
C PHE A 34 -4.64 9.91 -10.90
N LEU A 35 -4.78 9.59 -12.19
CA LEU A 35 -5.45 10.48 -13.14
C LEU A 35 -6.96 10.50 -12.96
N LEU A 36 -7.59 9.40 -12.54
CA LEU A 36 -8.99 9.41 -12.10
C LEU A 36 -9.19 10.40 -10.95
N LEU A 37 -8.36 10.30 -9.90
CA LEU A 37 -8.46 11.17 -8.73
C LEU A 37 -8.15 12.63 -9.09
N ALA A 38 -7.13 12.88 -9.91
CA ALA A 38 -6.79 14.22 -10.39
C ALA A 38 -7.93 14.81 -11.24
N GLY A 39 -8.54 14.00 -12.11
CA GLY A 39 -9.72 14.40 -12.90
C GLY A 39 -10.92 14.70 -12.01
N TRP A 40 -11.21 13.85 -11.02
CA TRP A 40 -12.30 14.05 -10.08
C TRP A 40 -12.10 15.31 -9.24
N TRP A 41 -11.08 15.33 -8.38
CA TRP A 41 -10.84 16.41 -7.42
C TRP A 41 -10.42 17.71 -8.08
N GLY A 42 -9.66 17.64 -9.18
CA GLY A 42 -9.23 18.81 -9.92
C GLY A 42 -10.39 19.52 -10.62
N SER A 43 -11.43 18.78 -11.04
CA SER A 43 -12.57 19.37 -11.76
C SER A 43 -13.56 20.12 -10.87
N LEU A 44 -13.62 19.83 -9.55
CA LEU A 44 -14.58 20.42 -8.62
C LEU A 44 -14.57 21.96 -8.59
N TYR A 45 -13.43 22.57 -8.90
CA TYR A 45 -13.28 24.04 -8.92
C TYR A 45 -13.71 24.69 -10.24
N PHE A 46 -13.88 23.90 -11.31
CA PHE A 46 -14.04 24.42 -12.67
C PHE A 46 -15.38 24.08 -13.31
N VAL A 47 -16.04 23.00 -12.88
CA VAL A 47 -17.24 22.48 -13.54
C VAL A 47 -18.36 22.16 -12.55
N PRO A 48 -19.63 22.19 -12.99
CA PRO A 48 -20.75 21.74 -12.16
C PRO A 48 -20.61 20.25 -11.81
N GLU A 49 -21.20 19.86 -10.68
CA GLU A 49 -21.09 18.51 -10.11
C GLU A 49 -21.47 17.40 -11.10
N GLU A 50 -22.49 17.63 -11.93
CA GLU A 50 -22.94 16.69 -12.96
C GLU A 50 -21.86 16.36 -14.00
N ALA A 51 -20.94 17.29 -14.24
CA ALA A 51 -19.87 17.15 -15.22
C ALA A 51 -18.63 16.46 -14.66
N VAL A 52 -18.44 16.43 -13.33
CA VAL A 52 -17.27 15.83 -12.64
C VAL A 52 -17.02 14.39 -13.06
N LYS A 53 -18.10 13.60 -13.25
CA LYS A 53 -18.00 12.20 -13.70
C LYS A 53 -17.31 12.04 -15.06
N PHE A 54 -17.48 13.01 -15.98
CA PHE A 54 -16.83 12.95 -17.30
C PHE A 54 -15.34 13.27 -17.20
N PHE A 55 -14.94 14.19 -16.32
CA PHE A 55 -13.53 14.48 -16.06
C PHE A 55 -12.82 13.32 -15.36
N ALA A 56 -13.49 12.69 -14.38
CA ALA A 56 -12.98 11.49 -13.74
C ALA A 56 -12.81 10.32 -14.72
N LEU A 57 -13.81 10.10 -15.58
CA LEU A 57 -13.75 9.07 -16.63
C LEU A 57 -12.65 9.38 -17.66
N GLY A 58 -12.53 10.64 -18.08
CA GLY A 58 -11.46 11.09 -18.97
C GLY A 58 -10.06 10.86 -18.36
N GLY A 59 -9.89 11.19 -17.07
CA GLY A 59 -8.68 10.90 -16.31
C GLY A 59 -8.36 9.41 -16.25
N LEU A 60 -9.35 8.57 -15.96
CA LEU A 60 -9.19 7.11 -15.94
C LEU A 60 -8.76 6.56 -17.31
N LEU A 61 -9.45 6.96 -18.39
CA LEU A 61 -9.14 6.52 -19.76
C LEU A 61 -7.74 6.97 -20.18
N LEU A 62 -7.37 8.20 -19.86
CA LEU A 62 -6.02 8.71 -20.12
C LEU A 62 -4.97 7.91 -19.35
N GLY A 63 -5.23 7.58 -18.08
CA GLY A 63 -4.31 6.78 -17.29
C GLY A 63 -4.17 5.35 -17.79
N LEU A 64 -5.26 4.71 -18.22
CA LEU A 64 -5.20 3.39 -18.88
C LEU A 64 -4.42 3.46 -20.19
N PHE A 65 -4.62 4.52 -20.99
CA PHE A 65 -3.89 4.72 -22.24
C PHE A 65 -2.38 4.88 -21.99
N LEU A 66 -1.99 5.70 -21.01
CA LEU A 66 -0.59 5.87 -20.63
C LEU A 66 0.01 4.58 -20.07
N ASP A 67 -0.74 3.84 -19.26
CA ASP A 67 -0.30 2.57 -18.72
C ASP A 67 -0.02 1.58 -19.85
N ILE A 68 -0.95 1.36 -20.80
CA ILE A 68 -0.73 0.48 -21.97
C ILE A 68 0.53 0.88 -22.76
N LEU A 69 0.75 2.18 -22.98
CA LEU A 69 1.87 2.68 -23.77
C LEU A 69 3.22 2.47 -23.06
N PHE A 70 3.28 2.67 -21.73
CA PHE A 70 4.53 2.69 -20.99
C PHE A 70 4.79 1.48 -20.08
N MET A 71 3.80 0.60 -19.85
CA MET A 71 3.85 -0.57 -18.96
C MET A 71 5.13 -1.41 -19.17
N ARG A 72 5.46 -1.73 -20.43
CA ARG A 72 6.65 -2.54 -20.76
C ARG A 72 7.98 -1.87 -20.38
N ARG A 73 8.01 -0.53 -20.38
CA ARG A 73 9.19 0.26 -19.97
C ARG A 73 9.27 0.34 -18.45
N TRP A 74 8.15 0.51 -17.77
CA TRP A 74 8.07 0.64 -16.32
C TRP A 74 8.40 -0.66 -15.61
N LEU A 75 7.88 -1.80 -16.11
CA LEU A 75 8.21 -3.13 -15.58
C LEU A 75 9.71 -3.43 -15.60
N ARG A 76 10.38 -3.11 -16.71
CA ARG A 76 11.83 -3.33 -16.83
C ARG A 76 12.64 -2.46 -15.87
N LYS A 77 12.16 -1.24 -15.62
CA LYS A 77 12.81 -0.31 -14.70
C LYS A 77 12.50 -0.60 -13.23
N ALA A 78 11.35 -1.20 -12.91
CA ALA A 78 10.90 -1.44 -11.54
C ALA A 78 12.01 -1.99 -10.64
N TYR A 79 12.69 -3.04 -11.09
CA TYR A 79 13.77 -3.71 -10.35
C TYR A 79 15.01 -2.84 -10.06
N THR A 80 15.19 -1.71 -10.77
CA THR A 80 16.35 -0.82 -10.67
C THR A 80 15.98 0.60 -10.27
N LEU A 81 14.71 0.88 -9.95
CA LEU A 81 14.28 2.21 -9.55
C LEU A 81 14.89 2.61 -8.20
N PRO A 82 15.21 3.91 -8.02
CA PRO A 82 15.76 4.40 -6.77
C PRO A 82 14.73 4.30 -5.64
N ALA A 83 15.22 4.25 -4.39
CA ALA A 83 14.37 4.13 -3.20
C ALA A 83 13.28 5.23 -3.08
N GLY A 84 13.52 6.43 -3.63
CA GLY A 84 12.53 7.50 -3.66
C GLY A 84 11.26 7.15 -4.45
N TRP A 85 11.38 6.34 -5.50
CA TRP A 85 10.21 5.89 -6.26
C TRP A 85 9.33 4.95 -5.43
N PHE A 86 9.95 4.03 -4.71
CA PHE A 86 9.25 3.14 -3.78
C PHE A 86 8.48 3.95 -2.73
N ALA A 87 9.12 4.95 -2.12
CA ALA A 87 8.46 5.82 -1.15
C ALA A 87 7.27 6.57 -1.75
N ALA A 88 7.39 7.09 -2.97
CA ALA A 88 6.30 7.78 -3.66
C ALA A 88 5.10 6.87 -3.95
N VAL A 89 5.33 5.66 -4.46
CA VAL A 89 4.27 4.67 -4.72
C VAL A 89 3.62 4.22 -3.40
N TYR A 90 4.43 3.98 -2.36
CA TYR A 90 3.92 3.62 -1.04
C TYR A 90 3.03 4.72 -0.46
N LEU A 91 3.47 5.98 -0.53
CA LEU A 91 2.70 7.15 -0.07
C LEU A 91 1.38 7.28 -0.84
N PHE A 92 1.41 7.11 -2.15
CA PHE A 92 0.20 7.13 -2.98
C PHE A 92 -0.82 6.08 -2.52
N TYR A 93 -0.40 4.83 -2.35
CA TYR A 93 -1.29 3.77 -1.86
C TYR A 93 -1.72 3.99 -0.41
N SER A 94 -0.84 4.52 0.44
CA SER A 94 -1.13 4.79 1.84
C SER A 94 -2.20 5.87 1.99
N ALA A 95 -2.10 6.96 1.21
CA ALA A 95 -3.11 8.00 1.16
C ALA A 95 -4.42 7.47 0.53
N GLY A 96 -4.32 6.69 -0.55
CA GLY A 96 -5.47 6.11 -1.24
C GLY A 96 -6.27 5.16 -0.35
N LEU A 97 -5.61 4.22 0.33
CA LEU A 97 -6.26 3.30 1.29
C LEU A 97 -6.83 4.05 2.48
N PHE A 98 -6.09 5.01 3.04
CA PHE A 98 -6.57 5.82 4.15
C PHE A 98 -7.85 6.59 3.78
N GLY A 99 -7.88 7.23 2.61
CA GLY A 99 -9.08 7.92 2.12
C GLY A 99 -10.23 6.97 1.80
N PHE A 100 -9.95 5.85 1.11
CA PHE A 100 -10.98 4.87 0.73
C PHE A 100 -11.65 4.20 1.94
N PHE A 101 -10.87 3.91 2.98
CA PHE A 101 -11.37 3.33 4.23
C PHE A 101 -11.78 4.37 5.28
N MET A 102 -12.15 5.58 4.84
CA MET A 102 -12.70 6.64 5.71
C MET A 102 -11.81 6.96 6.92
N GLY A 103 -10.50 6.90 6.75
CA GLY A 103 -9.54 7.18 7.81
C GLY A 103 -9.24 6.02 8.76
N VAL A 104 -9.71 4.79 8.48
CA VAL A 104 -9.38 3.60 9.29
C VAL A 104 -7.99 3.07 8.89
N PRO A 105 -6.99 3.06 9.78
CA PRO A 105 -5.59 2.81 9.42
C PRO A 105 -5.25 1.32 9.25
N VAL A 106 -6.12 0.40 9.66
CA VAL A 106 -5.83 -1.04 9.72
C VAL A 106 -5.43 -1.60 8.35
N PHE A 107 -6.07 -1.15 7.28
CA PHE A 107 -5.77 -1.62 5.92
C PHE A 107 -4.43 -1.11 5.39
N ASN A 108 -3.87 -0.03 5.95
CA ASN A 108 -2.56 0.46 5.56
C ASN A 108 -1.43 -0.49 5.97
N ALA A 109 -1.66 -1.40 6.93
CA ALA A 109 -0.71 -2.46 7.28
C ALA A 109 -0.46 -3.46 6.13
N LEU A 110 -1.40 -3.56 5.17
CA LEU A 110 -1.20 -4.39 3.98
C LEU A 110 -0.04 -3.86 3.12
N LEU A 111 0.26 -2.56 3.20
CA LEU A 111 1.31 -1.95 2.40
C LEU A 111 2.70 -2.35 2.87
N GLY A 112 2.94 -2.65 4.15
CA GLY A 112 4.20 -3.21 4.60
C GLY A 112 4.46 -4.61 4.03
N ILE A 113 3.40 -5.43 3.90
CA ILE A 113 3.50 -6.73 3.23
C ILE A 113 3.85 -6.53 1.76
N MET A 114 3.07 -5.72 1.05
CA MET A 114 3.29 -5.48 -0.38
C MET A 114 4.68 -4.86 -0.62
N GLY A 115 4.99 -3.75 0.05
CA GLY A 115 6.25 -3.05 -0.10
C GLY A 115 7.46 -3.90 0.32
N GLY A 116 7.33 -4.68 1.39
CA GLY A 116 8.35 -5.63 1.80
C GLY A 116 8.60 -6.72 0.77
N TYR A 117 7.54 -7.26 0.17
CA TYR A 117 7.61 -8.25 -0.90
C TYR A 117 8.35 -7.71 -2.13
N TYR A 118 7.96 -6.50 -2.57
CA TYR A 118 8.62 -5.81 -3.68
C TYR A 118 10.12 -5.57 -3.43
N VAL A 119 10.49 -5.06 -2.25
CA VAL A 119 11.90 -4.82 -1.91
C VAL A 119 12.67 -6.13 -1.87
N GLY A 120 12.09 -7.21 -1.33
CA GLY A 120 12.71 -8.54 -1.32
C GLY A 120 13.00 -9.07 -2.73
N ILE A 121 12.06 -8.91 -3.67
CA ILE A 121 12.27 -9.25 -5.09
C ILE A 121 13.42 -8.43 -5.68
N CYS A 122 13.48 -7.12 -5.42
CA CYS A 122 14.54 -6.25 -5.94
C CYS A 122 15.92 -6.66 -5.39
N LEU A 123 16.02 -6.97 -4.09
CA LEU A 123 17.24 -7.45 -3.46
C LEU A 123 17.70 -8.81 -4.00
N ARG A 124 16.74 -9.69 -4.33
CA ARG A 124 17.02 -10.99 -4.96
C ARG A 124 17.54 -10.81 -6.37
N PHE A 125 16.89 -9.96 -7.17
CA PHE A 125 17.30 -9.64 -8.53
C PHE A 125 18.71 -9.01 -8.55
N ALA A 126 19.00 -8.12 -7.60
CA ALA A 126 20.31 -7.50 -7.43
C ALA A 126 21.36 -8.41 -6.77
N GLN A 127 21.01 -9.65 -6.42
CA GLN A 127 21.87 -10.64 -5.74
C GLN A 127 22.61 -10.10 -4.51
N LYS A 128 21.94 -9.25 -3.74
CA LYS A 128 22.51 -8.62 -2.54
C LYS A 128 22.84 -9.65 -1.47
N ASP A 129 23.92 -9.37 -0.73
CA ASP A 129 24.41 -10.23 0.34
C ASP A 129 23.49 -10.17 1.58
N LYS A 130 23.75 -11.04 2.56
CA LYS A 130 22.89 -11.12 3.76
C LYS A 130 22.93 -9.84 4.60
N ALA A 131 24.07 -9.16 4.66
CA ALA A 131 24.21 -7.94 5.45
C ALA A 131 23.43 -6.78 4.82
N GLU A 132 23.56 -6.57 3.51
CA GLU A 132 22.80 -5.56 2.77
C GLU A 132 21.29 -5.83 2.84
N VAL A 133 20.87 -7.10 2.75
CA VAL A 133 19.46 -7.48 2.89
C VAL A 133 18.92 -7.13 4.27
N GLU A 134 19.67 -7.38 5.34
CA GLU A 134 19.24 -7.06 6.70
C GLU A 134 19.08 -5.55 6.90
N ILE A 135 20.02 -4.75 6.35
CA ILE A 135 19.94 -3.28 6.40
C ILE A 135 18.72 -2.78 5.63
N ALA A 136 18.52 -3.26 4.40
CA ALA A 136 17.37 -2.89 3.58
C ALA A 136 16.04 -3.32 4.21
N ALA A 137 15.97 -4.52 4.79
CA ALA A 137 14.78 -5.02 5.48
C ALA A 137 14.43 -4.15 6.69
N ARG A 138 15.41 -3.76 7.52
CA ARG A 138 15.19 -2.84 8.64
C ARG A 138 14.73 -1.47 8.18
N ARG A 139 15.37 -0.89 7.15
CA ARG A 139 15.00 0.43 6.61
C ARG A 139 13.58 0.43 6.03
N THR A 140 13.23 -0.61 5.28
CA THR A 140 11.89 -0.78 4.70
C THR A 140 10.84 -0.94 5.80
N ALA A 141 11.14 -1.75 6.81
CA ALA A 141 10.26 -1.95 7.96
C ALA A 141 10.07 -0.68 8.79
N LEU A 142 11.14 0.08 9.05
CA LEU A 142 11.05 1.38 9.75
C LEU A 142 10.23 2.39 8.95
N PHE A 143 10.41 2.42 7.63
CA PHE A 143 9.62 3.29 6.76
C PHE A 143 8.14 2.91 6.78
N ALA A 144 7.80 1.63 6.59
CA ALA A 144 6.42 1.15 6.61
C ALA A 144 5.75 1.39 7.97
N ALA A 145 6.42 1.03 9.07
CA ALA A 145 5.92 1.25 10.42
C ALA A 145 5.78 2.74 10.76
N GLY A 146 6.75 3.58 10.35
CA GLY A 146 6.68 5.02 10.53
C GLY A 146 5.53 5.66 9.75
N MET A 147 5.32 5.22 8.51
CA MET A 147 4.16 5.64 7.72
C MET A 147 2.85 5.21 8.36
N LEU A 148 2.74 3.97 8.82
CA LEU A 148 1.54 3.49 9.50
C LEU A 148 1.29 4.23 10.81
N ALA A 149 2.34 4.52 11.59
CA ALA A 149 2.24 5.33 12.80
C ALA A 149 1.72 6.75 12.50
N ALA A 150 2.19 7.38 11.42
CA ALA A 150 1.70 8.69 10.99
C ALA A 150 0.21 8.63 10.59
N VAL A 151 -0.21 7.57 9.89
CA VAL A 151 -1.61 7.35 9.50
C VAL A 151 -2.49 7.08 10.73
N CYS A 152 -2.02 6.27 11.68
CA CYS A 152 -2.70 6.04 12.95
C CYS A 152 -2.84 7.35 13.74
N ALA A 153 -1.80 8.17 13.78
CA ALA A 153 -1.85 9.48 14.44
C ALA A 153 -2.88 10.40 13.75
N ALA A 154 -2.87 10.47 12.42
CA ALA A 154 -3.86 11.26 11.67
C ALA A 154 -5.30 10.76 11.93
N SER A 155 -5.53 9.45 11.90
CA SER A 155 -6.82 8.82 12.24
C SER A 155 -7.28 9.19 13.65
N TRP A 156 -6.37 9.06 14.62
CA TRP A 156 -6.62 9.40 16.02
C TRP A 156 -6.94 10.89 16.18
N THR A 157 -6.22 11.77 15.50
CA THR A 157 -6.50 13.22 15.51
C THR A 157 -7.87 13.53 14.93
N ILE A 158 -8.26 12.87 13.82
CA ILE A 158 -9.61 13.03 13.25
C ILE A 158 -10.68 12.60 14.26
N ALA A 159 -10.53 11.42 14.88
CA ALA A 159 -11.43 10.93 15.92
C ALA A 159 -11.46 11.83 17.17
N TYR A 160 -10.32 12.43 17.52
CA TYR A 160 -10.21 13.39 18.61
C TYR A 160 -10.88 14.71 18.30
N LEU A 161 -10.91 15.16 17.05
CA LEU A 161 -11.56 16.42 16.67
C LEU A 161 -13.05 16.25 16.39
N ASP A 162 -13.49 15.08 15.92
CA ASP A 162 -14.88 14.80 15.60
C ASP A 162 -15.70 14.44 16.86
N PRO A 163 -16.66 15.29 17.29
CA PRO A 163 -17.53 15.02 18.44
C PRO A 163 -18.48 13.83 18.23
N SER A 164 -18.79 13.51 16.97
CA SER A 164 -19.75 12.47 16.59
C SER A 164 -19.16 11.05 16.59
N THR A 165 -17.84 10.91 16.69
CA THR A 165 -17.12 9.62 16.65
C THR A 165 -17.76 8.54 17.53
N ALA A 166 -18.08 8.87 18.78
CA ALA A 166 -18.67 7.91 19.70
C ALA A 166 -20.09 7.50 19.29
N ALA A 167 -20.90 8.44 18.82
CA ALA A 167 -22.25 8.15 18.33
C ALA A 167 -22.18 7.25 17.07
N ASN A 168 -21.27 7.56 16.14
CA ASN A 168 -21.07 6.81 14.91
C ASN A 168 -20.65 5.35 15.20
N ILE A 169 -19.69 5.13 16.10
CA ILE A 169 -19.22 3.79 16.46
C ILE A 169 -20.31 2.99 17.19
N ASN A 170 -20.98 3.60 18.16
CA ASN A 170 -22.05 2.93 18.91
C ASN A 170 -23.24 2.58 18.01
N GLY A 171 -23.59 3.47 17.08
CA GLY A 171 -24.62 3.25 16.06
C GLY A 171 -24.23 2.15 15.07
N MET A 172 -22.99 2.16 14.56
CA MET A 172 -22.52 1.18 13.57
C MET A 172 -22.50 -0.26 14.11
N PHE A 173 -22.17 -0.44 15.38
CA PHE A 173 -22.06 -1.77 16.00
C PHE A 173 -23.27 -2.17 16.87
N HIS A 174 -24.31 -1.33 16.94
CA HIS A 174 -25.51 -1.54 17.77
C HIS A 174 -25.17 -2.02 19.21
N LEU A 175 -24.18 -1.38 19.84
CA LEU A 175 -23.66 -1.85 21.12
C LEU A 175 -24.69 -1.67 22.23
N SER A 176 -25.03 -2.77 22.92
CA SER A 176 -25.93 -2.73 24.09
C SER A 176 -25.37 -1.89 25.24
N ARG A 177 -24.05 -1.71 25.29
CA ARG A 177 -23.34 -0.83 26.22
C ARG A 177 -22.55 0.20 25.42
N PRO A 178 -22.97 1.47 25.40
CA PRO A 178 -22.28 2.48 24.61
C PRO A 178 -20.86 2.72 25.15
N ILE A 179 -19.90 2.79 24.25
CA ILE A 179 -18.51 3.10 24.57
C ILE A 179 -18.34 4.63 24.58
N SER A 180 -17.70 5.14 25.63
CA SER A 180 -17.37 6.57 25.72
C SER A 180 -16.29 6.95 24.70
N ARG A 181 -16.27 8.23 24.32
CA ARG A 181 -15.25 8.79 23.42
C ARG A 181 -13.83 8.60 23.96
N GLU A 182 -13.65 8.79 25.27
CA GLU A 182 -12.35 8.60 25.95
C GLU A 182 -11.83 7.17 25.78
N ASN A 183 -12.70 6.18 25.96
CA ASN A 183 -12.34 4.78 25.78
C ASN A 183 -11.96 4.49 24.32
N ILE A 184 -12.74 5.00 23.35
CA ILE A 184 -12.44 4.86 21.93
C ILE A 184 -11.05 5.43 21.61
N LEU A 185 -10.74 6.64 22.07
CA LEU A 185 -9.45 7.28 21.84
C LEU A 185 -8.30 6.51 22.50
N LEU A 186 -8.50 6.01 23.72
CA LEU A 186 -7.49 5.23 24.44
C LEU A 186 -7.20 3.91 23.73
N PHE A 187 -8.25 3.14 23.39
CA PHE A 187 -8.11 1.89 22.65
C PHE A 187 -7.46 2.11 21.28
N SER A 188 -7.86 3.17 20.56
CA SER A 188 -7.29 3.49 19.25
C SER A 188 -5.81 3.87 19.33
N ALA A 189 -5.38 4.56 20.39
CA ALA A 189 -3.97 4.87 20.61
C ALA A 189 -3.14 3.59 20.85
N PHE A 190 -3.58 2.72 21.76
CA PHE A 190 -2.89 1.45 22.02
C PHE A 190 -2.89 0.53 20.80
N ALA A 191 -4.03 0.41 20.10
CA ALA A 191 -4.15 -0.36 18.88
C ALA A 191 -3.23 0.19 17.78
N GLY A 192 -3.15 1.52 17.63
CA GLY A 192 -2.27 2.16 16.65
C GLY A 192 -0.79 1.88 16.90
N VAL A 193 -0.34 1.95 18.15
CA VAL A 193 1.04 1.60 18.53
C VAL A 193 1.31 0.12 18.29
N GLY A 194 0.40 -0.75 18.70
CA GLY A 194 0.51 -2.20 18.48
C GLY A 194 0.57 -2.55 16.99
N LEU A 195 -0.25 -1.89 16.17
CA LEU A 195 -0.29 -2.08 14.73
C LEU A 195 1.01 -1.62 14.06
N ALA A 196 1.56 -0.45 14.43
CA ALA A 196 2.83 0.03 13.90
C ALA A 196 4.02 -0.87 14.31
N ALA A 197 4.01 -1.39 15.55
CA ALA A 197 5.01 -2.35 15.99
C ALA A 197 4.92 -3.66 15.19
N LEU A 198 3.70 -4.19 15.01
CA LEU A 198 3.47 -5.38 14.21
C LEU A 198 3.93 -5.19 12.76
N GLU A 199 3.65 -4.03 12.17
CA GLU A 199 4.04 -3.66 10.81
C GLU A 199 5.55 -3.75 10.60
N TYR A 200 6.34 -3.31 11.57
CA TYR A 200 7.79 -3.42 11.52
C TYR A 200 8.23 -4.88 11.39
N PHE A 201 7.68 -5.77 12.22
CA PHE A 201 8.07 -7.19 12.21
C PHE A 201 7.60 -7.89 10.93
N ILE A 202 6.35 -7.65 10.51
CA ILE A 202 5.76 -8.24 9.31
C ILE A 202 6.55 -7.79 8.07
N THR A 203 6.77 -6.49 7.89
CA THR A 203 7.49 -5.96 6.73
C THR A 203 8.90 -6.55 6.65
N ARG A 204 9.61 -6.58 7.78
CA ARG A 204 10.96 -7.17 7.83
C ARG A 204 10.96 -8.66 7.50
N ALA A 205 9.97 -9.42 7.99
CA ALA A 205 9.81 -10.83 7.67
C ALA A 205 9.52 -11.04 6.18
N THR A 206 8.65 -10.22 5.59
CA THR A 206 8.27 -10.33 4.18
C THR A 206 9.44 -10.01 3.23
N VAL A 207 10.26 -8.99 3.54
CA VAL A 207 11.48 -8.70 2.74
C VAL A 207 12.41 -9.91 2.71
N LYS A 208 12.64 -10.52 3.88
CA LYS A 208 13.51 -11.70 3.99
C LYS A 208 12.92 -12.89 3.25
N PHE A 209 11.63 -13.15 3.43
CA PHE A 209 10.93 -14.23 2.76
C PHE A 209 11.03 -14.11 1.23
N ALA A 210 10.67 -12.95 0.68
CA ALA A 210 10.70 -12.70 -0.76
C ALA A 210 12.12 -12.73 -1.35
N ARG A 211 13.15 -12.45 -0.55
CA ARG A 211 14.55 -12.58 -0.97
C ARG A 211 14.98 -14.05 -1.16
N PHE A 212 14.38 -14.98 -0.42
CA PHE A 212 14.76 -16.41 -0.40
C PHE A 212 13.96 -17.29 -1.36
N MET A 213 12.75 -16.87 -1.74
CA MET A 213 12.00 -17.51 -2.82
C MET A 213 12.73 -17.35 -4.15
#